data_AF-A0A0X8GLQ0-F1
#
_entry.id   AF-A0A0X8GLQ0-F1
#
_cell.length_a   1.000
_cell.length_b   1.000
_cell.length_c   1.000
_cell.angle_alpha   90.00
_cell.angle_beta   90.00
_cell.angle_gamma   90.00
#
_symmetry.space_group_name_H-M   'P 1'
#
loop_
_entity.id
_entity.type
_entity.pdbx_description
1 polymer ?
#
loop_
_entity_poly.entity_id
_entity_poly.type
_entity_poly.pdbx_seq_one_letter_code
_entity_poly.pdbx_strand_id
1 'polypeptide(L)'
;MTEEELYRDIASHALAGFQLIEEGLKNYIADYHDKVREFLPVNMVYEHRADEVANAPLGKLVDIFGKINANKQLIVELRSLQSKRNDLAHRALVNLYGPAKNGFDFSRNSTQLGELADDLGRLIEQILVERAELLQHGRLG
;
A
#
# COMPACT_ATOMS: atom_id res chain seq x y z
N MET A 1 20.45 -10.76 18.75
CA MET A 1 19.19 -10.05 18.52
C MET A 1 18.21 -10.46 19.60
N THR A 2 17.73 -9.50 20.39
CA THR A 2 16.71 -9.70 21.42
C THR A 2 15.31 -9.79 20.79
N GLU A 3 14.32 -10.30 21.53
CA GLU A 3 12.93 -10.35 21.06
C GLU A 3 12.37 -8.95 20.76
N GLU A 4 12.78 -7.94 21.53
CA GLU A 4 12.41 -6.54 21.28
C GLU A 4 13.05 -6.01 19.98
N GLU A 5 14.33 -6.32 19.73
CA GLU A 5 15.00 -5.94 18.47
C GLU A 5 14.36 -6.62 17.26
N LEU A 6 14.02 -7.90 17.37
CA LEU A 6 13.32 -8.64 16.32
C LEU A 6 11.94 -8.02 16.05
N TYR A 7 11.16 -7.75 17.09
CA TYR A 7 9.84 -7.11 16.94
C TYR A 7 9.95 -5.74 16.28
N ARG A 8 10.94 -4.92 16.67
CA ARG A 8 11.21 -3.60 16.08
C ARG A 8 11.55 -3.72 14.59
N ASP A 9 12.37 -4.69 14.23
CA ASP A 9 12.76 -4.93 12.83
C ASP A 9 11.55 -5.35 11.99
N ILE A 10 10.75 -6.32 12.45
CA ILE A 10 9.56 -6.78 11.73
C ILE A 10 8.50 -5.66 11.63
N ALA A 11 8.29 -4.89 12.71
CA ALA A 11 7.37 -3.75 12.68
C ALA A 11 7.81 -2.70 11.66
N SER A 12 9.12 -2.44 11.56
CA SER A 12 9.69 -1.52 10.56
C SER A 12 9.49 -2.03 9.15
N HIS A 13 9.72 -3.33 8.90
CA HIS A 13 9.45 -3.98 7.62
C HIS A 13 7.97 -3.90 7.22
N ALA A 14 7.06 -4.17 8.15
CA ALA A 14 5.62 -4.05 7.88
C ALA A 14 5.21 -2.61 7.56
N LEU A 15 5.72 -1.61 8.31
CA LEU A 15 5.48 -0.19 8.01
C LEU A 15 6.03 0.21 6.63
N ALA A 16 7.22 -0.26 6.27
CA ALA A 16 7.79 -0.07 4.93
C ALA A 16 6.92 -0.73 3.85
N GLY A 17 6.38 -1.93 4.10
CA GLY A 17 5.43 -2.60 3.21
C GLY A 17 4.17 -1.76 2.93
N PHE A 18 3.60 -1.12 3.95
CA PHE A 18 2.49 -0.18 3.74
C PHE A 18 2.88 1.02 2.87
N GLN A 19 4.09 1.58 3.06
CA GLN A 19 4.59 2.67 2.21
C GLN A 19 4.78 2.22 0.76
N LEU A 20 5.31 1.02 0.53
CA LEU A 20 5.48 0.46 -0.81
C LEU A 20 4.14 0.23 -1.52
N ILE A 21 3.10 -0.20 -0.79
CA ILE A 21 1.74 -0.27 -1.34
C ILE A 21 1.23 1.12 -1.72
N GLU A 22 1.38 2.13 -0.85
CA GLU A 22 0.97 3.50 -1.15
C GLU A 22 1.67 4.03 -2.42
N GLU A 23 2.99 3.84 -2.55
CA GLU A 23 3.74 4.24 -3.73
C GLU A 23 3.36 3.44 -4.98
N GLY A 24 3.13 2.13 -4.85
CA GLY A 24 2.64 1.28 -5.94
C GLY A 24 1.30 1.76 -6.49
N LEU A 25 0.36 2.09 -5.61
CA LEU A 25 -0.95 2.62 -5.99
C LEU A 25 -0.84 4.00 -6.65
N LYS A 26 -0.01 4.91 -6.12
CA LYS A 26 0.23 6.22 -6.73
C LYS A 26 0.78 6.08 -8.14
N ASN A 27 1.77 5.21 -8.34
CA ASN A 27 2.35 4.95 -9.65
C ASN A 27 1.32 4.36 -10.62
N TYR A 28 0.51 3.39 -10.18
CA TYR A 28 -0.56 2.83 -11.02
C TYR A 28 -1.55 3.90 -11.45
N ILE A 29 -2.02 4.72 -10.51
CA ILE A 29 -3.00 5.78 -10.78
C ILE A 29 -2.39 6.78 -11.77
N ALA A 30 -1.16 7.24 -11.54
CA ALA A 30 -0.48 8.16 -12.45
C ALA A 30 -0.39 7.59 -13.88
N ASP A 31 0.11 6.35 -14.02
CA ASP A 31 0.26 5.68 -15.32
C ASP A 31 -1.10 5.49 -16.03
N TYR A 32 -2.16 5.22 -15.27
CA TYR A 32 -3.51 5.10 -15.83
C TYR A 32 -3.98 6.43 -16.43
N HIS A 33 -3.79 7.53 -15.69
CA HIS A 33 -4.20 8.85 -16.15
C HIS A 33 -3.36 9.36 -17.32
N ASP A 34 -2.06 9.06 -17.35
CA ASP A 34 -1.21 9.36 -18.49
C ASP A 34 -1.66 8.60 -19.74
N LYS A 35 -2.00 7.31 -19.62
CA LYS A 35 -2.62 6.54 -20.71
C LYS A 35 -3.94 7.12 -21.18
N VAL A 36 -4.84 7.48 -20.27
CA VAL A 36 -6.10 8.12 -20.65
C VAL A 36 -5.83 9.38 -21.48
N ARG A 37 -4.85 10.20 -21.06
CA ARG A 37 -4.48 11.43 -21.78
C ARG A 37 -3.99 11.15 -23.21
N GLU A 38 -3.26 10.05 -23.46
CA GLU A 38 -2.82 9.66 -24.81
C GLU A 38 -3.99 9.42 -25.78
N PHE A 39 -5.16 9.01 -25.28
CA PHE A 39 -6.35 8.75 -26.10
C PHE A 39 -7.29 9.97 -26.24
N LEU A 40 -7.02 11.06 -25.52
CA LEU A 40 -7.87 12.25 -25.58
C LEU A 40 -7.45 13.18 -26.74
N PRO A 41 -8.42 13.81 -27.42
CA PRO A 41 -8.11 14.86 -28.41
C PRO A 41 -7.29 16.00 -27.79
N VAL A 42 -6.39 16.60 -28.59
CA VAL A 42 -5.45 17.66 -28.15
C VAL A 42 -6.14 18.88 -27.52
N ASN A 43 -7.41 19.11 -27.85
CA ASN A 43 -8.22 20.24 -27.37
C ASN A 43 -9.14 19.88 -26.18
N MET A 44 -9.07 18.66 -25.65
CA MET A 44 -9.85 18.25 -24.49
C MET A 44 -9.07 18.51 -23.20
N VAL A 45 -9.66 19.30 -22.31
CA VAL A 45 -9.10 19.54 -20.98
C VAL A 45 -9.27 18.28 -20.13
N TYR A 46 -8.15 17.71 -19.70
CA TYR A 46 -8.12 16.58 -18.76
C TYR A 46 -7.34 16.97 -17.51
N GLU A 47 -8.07 17.51 -16.55
CA GLU A 47 -7.53 17.91 -15.25
C GLU A 47 -7.55 16.71 -14.31
N HIS A 48 -6.58 15.81 -14.50
CA HIS A 48 -6.13 14.97 -13.41
C HIS A 48 -4.64 15.19 -13.19
N ARG A 49 -4.31 15.64 -11.99
CA ARG A 49 -2.95 16.02 -11.63
C ARG A 49 -2.39 14.95 -10.70
N ALA A 50 -1.21 14.45 -11.02
CA ALA A 50 -0.51 13.46 -10.19
C ALA A 50 -0.28 13.94 -8.73
N ASP A 51 -0.31 15.26 -8.51
CA ASP A 51 -0.22 15.86 -7.18
C ASP A 51 -1.44 15.58 -6.29
N GLU A 52 -2.62 15.27 -6.84
CA GLU A 52 -3.83 14.97 -6.07
C GLU A 52 -3.74 13.66 -5.27
N VAL A 53 -2.85 12.76 -5.72
CA VAL A 53 -2.59 11.46 -5.09
C VAL A 53 -1.25 11.39 -4.37
N ALA A 54 -0.33 12.33 -4.61
CA ALA A 54 1.00 12.35 -4.02
C ALA A 54 0.98 12.28 -2.48
N ASN A 55 0.03 12.99 -1.84
CA ASN A 55 -0.15 13.03 -0.38
C ASN A 55 -1.43 12.31 0.08
N ALA A 56 -2.07 11.53 -0.79
CA ALA A 56 -3.30 10.83 -0.43
C ALA A 56 -3.00 9.67 0.55
N PRO A 57 -3.82 9.49 1.61
CA PRO A 57 -3.68 8.34 2.50
C PRO A 57 -4.09 7.05 1.78
N LEU A 58 -3.56 5.90 2.22
CA LEU A 58 -3.86 4.56 1.69
C LEU A 58 -5.34 4.35 1.35
N GLY A 59 -6.27 4.68 2.26
CA GLY A 59 -7.70 4.50 2.00
C GLY A 59 -8.20 5.26 0.76
N LYS A 60 -7.78 6.51 0.58
CA LYS A 60 -8.13 7.31 -0.61
C LYS A 60 -7.50 6.73 -1.88
N LEU A 61 -6.24 6.26 -1.80
CA LEU A 61 -5.57 5.60 -2.93
C LEU A 61 -6.30 4.32 -3.35
N VAL A 62 -6.70 3.49 -2.39
CA VAL A 62 -7.45 2.25 -2.66
C VAL A 62 -8.82 2.55 -3.27
N ASP A 63 -9.50 3.62 -2.83
CA ASP A 63 -10.78 4.02 -3.41
C ASP A 63 -10.65 4.52 -4.85
N ILE A 64 -9.59 5.27 -5.17
CA ILE A 64 -9.32 5.69 -6.56
C ILE A 64 -8.96 4.46 -7.41
N PHE A 65 -8.01 3.64 -6.94
CA PHE A 65 -7.63 2.39 -7.60
C PHE A 65 -8.85 1.51 -7.88
N GLY A 66 -9.78 1.39 -6.93
CA GLY A 66 -11.00 0.58 -7.09
C GLY A 66 -11.98 1.06 -8.17
N LYS A 67 -11.89 2.33 -8.58
CA LYS A 67 -12.67 2.90 -9.69
C LYS A 67 -12.06 2.61 -11.06
N ILE A 68 -10.73 2.51 -11.12
CA ILE A 68 -9.98 2.41 -12.37
C ILE A 68 -9.41 1.01 -12.64
N ASN A 69 -9.43 0.12 -11.64
CA ASN A 69 -8.95 -1.25 -11.74
C ASN A 69 -10.10 -2.29 -11.63
N ALA A 70 -9.99 -3.36 -12.42
CA ALA A 70 -11.01 -4.40 -12.53
C ALA A 70 -10.87 -5.52 -11.47
N ASN A 71 -9.68 -5.70 -10.87
CA ASN A 71 -9.40 -6.77 -9.91
C ASN A 71 -10.06 -6.50 -8.54
N LYS A 72 -11.32 -6.91 -8.43
CA LYS A 72 -12.14 -6.70 -7.23
C LYS A 72 -11.61 -7.45 -6.00
N GLN A 73 -10.94 -8.58 -6.20
CA GLN A 73 -10.34 -9.34 -5.11
C GLN A 73 -9.18 -8.56 -4.48
N LEU A 74 -8.26 -8.05 -5.29
CA LEU A 74 -7.15 -7.21 -4.83
C LEU A 74 -7.66 -5.97 -4.08
N ILE A 75 -8.71 -5.32 -4.59
CA ILE A 75 -9.32 -4.15 -3.94
C ILE A 75 -9.87 -4.50 -2.55
N VAL A 76 -10.54 -5.65 -2.39
CA VAL A 76 -11.05 -6.12 -1.09
C VAL A 76 -9.90 -6.34 -0.10
N GLU A 77 -8.83 -6.99 -0.56
CA GLU A 77 -7.66 -7.25 0.28
C GLU A 77 -6.96 -5.95 0.70
N LEU A 78 -6.76 -5.01 -0.22
CA LEU A 78 -6.19 -3.69 0.08
C LEU A 78 -7.06 -2.87 1.03
N ARG A 79 -8.39 -2.97 0.97
CA ARG A 79 -9.27 -2.30 1.95
C ARG A 79 -9.11 -2.87 3.36
N SER A 80 -8.87 -4.17 3.48
CA SER A 80 -8.63 -4.82 4.79
C SER A 80 -7.37 -4.32 5.49
N LEU A 81 -6.43 -3.72 4.75
CA LEU A 81 -5.17 -3.20 5.27
C LEU A 81 -5.30 -1.87 6.01
N GLN A 82 -6.34 -1.08 5.74
CA GLN A 82 -6.45 0.28 6.29
C GLN A 82 -6.53 0.28 7.82
N SER A 83 -7.35 -0.61 8.39
CA SER A 83 -7.44 -0.77 9.85
C SER A 83 -6.14 -1.32 10.42
N LYS A 84 -5.53 -2.30 9.75
CA LYS A 84 -4.26 -2.93 10.16
C LYS A 84 -3.10 -1.93 10.23
N ARG A 85 -2.98 -0.98 9.28
CA ARG A 85 -1.92 0.03 9.28
C ARG A 85 -1.99 0.95 10.50
N ASN A 86 -3.16 1.53 10.75
CA ASN A 86 -3.36 2.49 11.84
C ASN A 86 -3.09 1.84 13.19
N ASP A 87 -3.64 0.64 13.34
CA ASP A 87 -3.43 -0.22 14.48
C ASP A 87 -1.95 -0.57 14.69
N LEU A 88 -1.23 -0.96 13.64
CA LEU A 88 0.20 -1.27 13.71
C LEU A 88 1.02 -0.07 14.16
N ALA A 89 0.84 1.08 13.49
CA ALA A 89 1.60 2.29 13.80
C ALA A 89 1.41 2.72 15.26
N HIS A 90 0.18 2.66 15.75
CA HIS A 90 -0.12 3.01 17.14
C HIS A 90 0.43 1.96 18.12
N ARG A 91 0.14 0.67 17.91
CA ARG A 91 0.56 -0.42 18.82
C ARG A 91 2.07 -0.56 18.86
N ALA A 92 2.76 -0.48 17.72
CA ALA A 92 4.22 -0.58 17.66
C ALA A 92 4.89 0.50 18.52
N LEU A 93 4.43 1.75 18.44
CA LEU A 93 4.98 2.84 19.24
C LEU A 93 4.72 2.66 20.75
N VAL A 94 3.48 2.31 21.12
CA VAL A 94 3.11 2.09 22.53
C VAL A 94 3.90 0.93 23.13
N ASN A 95 4.09 -0.16 22.39
CA ASN A 95 4.75 -1.37 22.92
C ASN A 95 6.28 -1.23 22.95
N LEU A 96 6.88 -0.50 22.00
CA LEU A 96 8.33 -0.29 21.95
C LEU A 96 8.82 0.80 22.91
N TYR A 97 8.03 1.85 23.13
CA TYR A 97 8.48 3.07 23.82
C TYR A 97 7.56 3.54 24.94
N GLY A 98 6.38 2.93 25.10
CA GLY A 98 5.41 3.31 26.11
C GLY A 98 5.65 2.67 27.48
N PRO A 99 4.96 3.16 28.52
CA PRO A 99 5.07 2.64 29.88
C PRO A 99 4.57 1.18 30.03
N ALA A 100 3.81 0.68 29.04
CA ALA A 100 3.28 -0.69 28.98
C ALA A 100 4.29 -1.74 28.50
N LYS A 101 5.56 -1.37 28.27
CA LYS A 101 6.63 -2.28 27.81
C LYS A 101 6.81 -3.50 28.73
N ASN A 102 6.63 -3.31 30.05
CA ASN A 102 6.79 -4.36 31.04
C ASN A 102 5.56 -5.30 31.01
N GLY A 103 5.70 -6.45 30.34
CA GLY A 103 4.64 -7.46 30.19
C GLY A 103 4.16 -7.65 28.74
N PHE A 104 4.77 -6.96 27.77
CA PHE A 104 4.49 -7.18 26.35
C PHE A 104 5.19 -8.44 25.85
N ASP A 105 4.43 -9.34 25.23
CA ASP A 105 4.94 -10.56 24.60
C ASP A 105 5.47 -10.23 23.19
N PHE A 106 6.75 -9.87 23.12
CA PHE A 106 7.42 -9.54 21.87
C PHE A 106 7.45 -10.71 20.89
N SER A 107 7.57 -11.95 21.39
CA SER A 107 7.66 -13.15 20.55
C SER A 107 6.36 -13.40 19.79
N ARG A 108 5.22 -13.48 20.49
CA ARG A 108 3.91 -13.72 19.86
C ARG A 108 3.53 -12.61 18.88
N ASN A 109 3.79 -11.36 19.24
CA ASN A 109 3.46 -10.23 18.39
C ASN A 109 4.37 -10.16 17.16
N SER A 110 5.64 -10.60 17.27
CA SER A 110 6.55 -10.72 16.12
C SER A 110 6.01 -11.68 15.06
N THR A 111 5.45 -12.83 15.46
CA THR A 111 4.84 -13.78 14.52
C THR A 111 3.68 -13.16 13.74
N GLN A 112 2.75 -12.49 14.44
CA GLN A 112 1.60 -11.85 13.79
C GLN A 112 2.02 -10.71 12.85
N LEU A 113 3.08 -9.98 13.18
CA LEU A 113 3.63 -8.97 12.29
C LEU A 113 4.37 -9.57 11.09
N GLY A 114 5.01 -10.73 11.26
CA GLY A 114 5.61 -11.48 10.16
C GLY A 114 4.56 -11.88 9.13
N GLU A 115 3.45 -12.47 9.56
CA GLU A 115 2.31 -12.82 8.69
C GLU A 115 1.78 -11.59 7.93
N LEU A 116 1.67 -10.45 8.62
CA LEU A 116 1.28 -9.19 7.99
C LEU A 116 2.31 -8.72 6.96
N ALA A 117 3.61 -8.83 7.25
CA ALA A 117 4.67 -8.44 6.31
C ALA A 117 4.64 -9.30 5.04
N ASP A 118 4.40 -10.60 5.16
CA ASP A 118 4.24 -11.52 4.04
C ASP A 118 3.00 -11.16 3.19
N ASP A 119 1.86 -10.87 3.85
CA ASP A 119 0.65 -10.37 3.19
C ASP A 119 0.91 -9.08 2.39
N LEU A 120 1.65 -8.14 2.97
CA LEU A 120 2.02 -6.89 2.31
C LEU A 120 2.89 -7.16 1.09
N GLY A 121 3.89 -8.04 1.19
CA GLY A 121 4.74 -8.46 0.07
C GLY A 121 3.93 -9.01 -1.10
N ARG A 122 3.02 -9.94 -0.82
CA ARG A 122 2.13 -10.53 -1.83
C ARG A 122 1.21 -9.50 -2.49
N LEU A 123 0.74 -8.50 -1.75
CA LEU A 123 -0.12 -7.44 -2.30
C LEU A 123 0.68 -6.45 -3.16
N ILE A 124 1.93 -6.15 -2.79
CA ILE A 124 2.83 -5.34 -3.61
C ILE A 124 3.06 -6.03 -4.96
N GLU A 125 3.35 -7.33 -4.96
CA GLU A 125 3.53 -8.09 -6.21
C GLU A 125 2.31 -8.02 -7.12
N GLN A 126 1.10 -8.17 -6.56
CA GLN A 126 -0.14 -8.05 -7.35
C GLN A 126 -0.33 -6.65 -7.93
N ILE A 127 -0.05 -5.59 -7.17
CA ILE A 127 -0.10 -4.21 -7.70
C ILE A 127 0.88 -4.05 -8.87
N LEU A 128 2.08 -4.63 -8.77
CA LEU A 128 3.08 -4.57 -9.84
C LEU A 128 2.64 -5.34 -11.10
N VAL A 129 1.97 -6.49 -10.93
CA VAL A 129 1.37 -7.25 -12.05
C VAL A 129 0.30 -6.41 -12.75
N GLU A 130 -0.67 -5.87 -12.01
CA GLU A 130 -1.72 -5.01 -12.56
C GLU A 130 -1.13 -3.80 -13.31
N ARG A 131 -0.09 -3.19 -12.73
CA ARG A 131 0.62 -2.08 -13.36
C ARG A 131 1.32 -2.49 -14.66
N ALA A 132 1.96 -3.66 -14.68
CA ALA A 132 2.61 -4.19 -15.88
C ALA A 132 1.59 -4.44 -17.00
N GLU A 133 0.44 -5.04 -16.68
CA GLU A 133 -0.66 -5.27 -17.62
C GLU A 133 -1.20 -3.95 -18.19
N LEU A 134 -1.43 -2.96 -17.32
CA LEU A 134 -1.82 -1.62 -17.72
C LEU A 134 -0.85 -1.06 -18.77
N LEU A 135 0.46 -1.14 -18.51
CA LEU A 135 1.51 -0.63 -19.40
C LEU A 135 1.59 -1.39 -20.74
N GLN A 136 1.46 -2.72 -20.72
CA GLN A 136 1.54 -3.56 -21.93
C GLN A 136 0.40 -3.32 -22.92
N HIS A 137 -0.82 -3.06 -22.45
CA HIS A 137 -1.97 -2.81 -23.33
C HIS A 137 -1.96 -1.46 -24.06
N GLY A 138 -0.93 -0.62 -23.87
CA GLY A 138 -0.76 0.65 -24.59
C GLY A 138 0.05 0.57 -25.89
N ARG A 139 0.53 -0.61 -26.31
CA ARG A 139 1.41 -0.76 -27.49
C ARG A 139 0.69 -1.17 -28.79
N LEU A 140 -0.63 -1.10 -28.85
CA LEU A 140 -1.41 -1.39 -30.05
C LEU A 140 -2.19 -0.14 -30.47
N GLY A 141 -1.47 0.81 -31.06
CA GLY A 141 -1.99 2.01 -31.70
C GLY A 141 -1.02 2.45 -32.78
#